data_AF-A0A1Q5TLZ7-F1
#
_entry.id   AF-A0A1Q5TLZ7-F1
#
_cell.length_a   1.000
_cell.length_b   1.000
_cell.length_c   1.000
_cell.angle_alpha   90.00
_cell.angle_beta   90.00
_cell.angle_gamma   90.00
#
_symmetry.space_group_name_H-M   'P 1'
#
loop_
_entity.id
_entity.type
_entity.pdbx_description
1 polymer ?
#
loop_
_entity_poly.entity_id
_entity_poly.type
_entity_poly.pdbx_seq_one_letter_code
_entity_poly.pdbx_strand_id
1 'polypeptide(L)'
;MSRIAPYPLRMPPEMRSNLEDKAQSSARSLQQEILFRLERYQQIELLIASTNKGKGDIYDHVAELMRKANSVDEKNEEINRLKKEEAELRSSIKLSETDRFMKISQQSEIIEKAVGLLIDALPPNYNKKAP
;
A
#
# COMPACT_ATOMS: atom_id res chain seq x y z
N MET A 1 -33.44 49.41 -4.48
CA MET A 1 -32.53 48.26 -4.72
C MET A 1 -32.74 47.79 -6.15
N SER A 2 -31.74 47.94 -7.01
CA SER A 2 -31.80 47.48 -8.41
C SER A 2 -31.96 45.96 -8.42
N ARG A 3 -33.03 45.46 -9.07
CA ARG A 3 -33.17 44.03 -9.34
C ARG A 3 -32.07 43.67 -10.34
N ILE A 4 -31.09 42.86 -9.91
CA ILE A 4 -30.07 42.32 -10.80
C ILE A 4 -30.82 41.44 -11.81
N ALA A 5 -30.79 41.83 -13.09
CA ALA A 5 -31.43 41.07 -14.15
C ALA A 5 -30.74 39.70 -14.27
N PRO A 6 -31.49 38.62 -14.52
CA PRO A 6 -30.91 37.29 -14.72
C PRO A 6 -29.93 37.34 -15.90
N TYR A 7 -28.71 36.83 -15.68
CA TYR A 7 -27.66 36.83 -16.69
C TYR A 7 -28.00 35.80 -17.79
N PRO A 8 -28.15 36.21 -19.06
CA PRO A 8 -28.44 35.27 -20.13
C PRO A 8 -27.18 34.47 -20.49
N LEU A 9 -27.07 33.26 -19.94
CA LEU A 9 -25.95 32.37 -20.24
C LEU A 9 -26.12 31.75 -21.62
N ARG A 10 -25.23 32.09 -22.56
CA ARG A 10 -25.17 31.42 -23.87
C ARG A 10 -24.31 30.17 -23.74
N MET A 11 -24.92 29.01 -23.97
CA MET A 11 -24.29 27.70 -23.78
C MET A 11 -24.35 26.91 -25.09
N PRO A 12 -23.27 26.22 -25.49
CA PRO A 12 -23.32 25.28 -26.60
C PRO A 12 -24.37 24.17 -26.36
N PRO A 13 -25.03 23.65 -27.42
CA PRO A 13 -26.09 22.64 -27.28
C PRO A 13 -25.64 21.37 -26.54
N GLU A 14 -24.43 20.88 -26.81
CA GLU A 14 -23.87 19.69 -26.17
C GLU A 14 -23.70 19.88 -24.66
N MET A 15 -23.13 21.02 -24.26
CA MET A 15 -22.96 21.38 -22.85
C MET A 15 -24.31 21.51 -22.14
N ARG A 16 -25.29 22.11 -22.83
CA ARG A 16 -26.66 22.24 -22.31
C ARG A 16 -27.31 20.89 -22.05
N SER A 17 -27.28 19.98 -23.02
CA SER A 17 -27.84 18.63 -22.88
C SER A 17 -27.21 17.91 -21.69
N ASN A 18 -25.87 17.92 -21.60
CA ASN A 18 -25.14 17.29 -20.51
C ASN A 18 -25.49 17.85 -19.13
N LEU A 19 -25.80 19.15 -19.02
CA LEU A 19 -26.20 19.78 -17.76
C LEU A 19 -27.67 19.50 -17.44
N GLU A 20 -28.55 19.45 -18.43
CA GLU A 20 -29.96 19.10 -18.25
C GLU A 20 -30.12 17.66 -17.76
N ASP A 21 -29.36 16.71 -18.32
CA ASP A 21 -29.33 15.30 -17.87
C ASP A 21 -28.89 15.20 -16.40
N LYS A 22 -27.84 15.93 -16.03
CA LYS A 22 -27.31 15.94 -14.66
C LYS A 22 -28.25 16.64 -13.69
N ALA A 23 -28.89 17.72 -14.11
CA ALA A 23 -29.91 18.42 -13.33
C ALA A 23 -31.11 17.50 -13.06
N GLN A 24 -31.57 16.77 -14.07
CA GLN A 24 -32.65 15.79 -13.95
C GLN A 24 -32.28 14.65 -13.00
N SER A 25 -31.07 14.07 -13.14
CA SER A 25 -30.59 13.02 -12.23
C SER A 25 -30.48 13.48 -10.77
N SER A 26 -30.24 14.78 -10.55
CA SER A 26 -30.09 15.39 -9.23
C SER A 26 -31.39 16.02 -8.70
N ALA A 27 -32.51 15.87 -9.43
CA ALA A 27 -33.80 16.50 -9.13
C ALA A 27 -33.73 18.03 -8.93
N ARG A 28 -32.95 18.73 -9.77
CA ARG A 28 -32.75 20.18 -9.74
C ARG A 28 -33.16 20.82 -11.06
N SER A 29 -33.47 22.11 -11.03
CA SER A 29 -33.57 22.88 -12.28
C SER A 29 -32.19 23.09 -12.88
N LEU A 30 -32.12 23.32 -14.21
CA LEU A 30 -30.86 23.63 -14.90
C LEU A 30 -30.13 24.80 -14.24
N GLN A 31 -30.85 25.85 -13.85
CA GLN A 31 -30.27 27.01 -13.18
C GLN A 31 -29.71 26.66 -11.80
N GLN A 32 -30.44 25.86 -11.01
CA GLN A 32 -29.96 25.39 -9.71
C GLN A 32 -28.72 24.51 -9.84
N GLU A 33 -28.66 23.66 -10.86
CA GLU A 33 -27.50 22.81 -11.10
C GLU A 33 -26.27 23.63 -11.53
N ILE A 34 -26.46 24.67 -12.34
CA ILE A 34 -25.39 25.62 -12.70
C ILE A 34 -24.86 26.33 -11.44
N LEU A 35 -25.76 26.89 -10.62
CA LEU A 35 -25.36 27.56 -9.37
C LEU A 35 -24.63 26.61 -8.42
N PHE A 36 -25.17 25.41 -8.21
CA PHE A 36 -24.55 24.38 -7.38
C PHE A 36 -23.13 24.06 -7.85
N ARG A 37 -22.91 23.89 -9.16
CA ARG A 37 -21.57 23.63 -9.70
C ARG A 37 -20.63 24.80 -9.45
N LEU A 38 -21.07 26.03 -9.70
CA LEU A 38 -20.24 27.22 -9.48
C LEU A 38 -19.84 27.36 -8.00
N GLU A 39 -20.78 27.14 -7.08
CA GLU A 39 -20.49 27.13 -5.64
C GLU A 39 -19.48 26.05 -5.27
N ARG A 40 -19.63 24.84 -5.82
CA ARG A 40 -18.68 23.73 -5.60
C ARG A 40 -17.31 24.03 -6.17
N TYR A 41 -17.23 24.58 -7.37
CA TYR A 41 -15.95 24.99 -7.96
C TYR A 41 -15.27 26.06 -7.10
N GLN A 42 -16.01 27.07 -6.65
CA GLN A 42 -15.45 28.10 -5.77
C GLN A 42 -14.93 27.51 -4.45
N GLN A 43 -15.64 26.56 -3.84
CA GLN A 43 -15.16 25.87 -2.63
C GLN A 43 -13.86 25.10 -2.90
N ILE A 44 -13.76 24.41 -4.04
CA ILE A 44 -12.55 23.69 -4.44
C ILE A 44 -11.40 24.66 -4.69
N GLU A 45 -11.64 25.77 -5.39
CA GLU A 45 -10.64 26.82 -5.62
C GLU A 45 -10.13 27.41 -4.31
N LEU A 46 -11.02 27.69 -3.36
CA LEU A 46 -10.62 28.18 -2.03
C LEU A 46 -9.77 27.16 -1.27
N LEU A 47 -10.14 25.87 -1.31
CA LEU A 47 -9.37 24.81 -0.68
C LEU A 47 -7.97 24.69 -1.30
N ILE A 48 -7.88 24.72 -2.63
CA ILE A 48 -6.60 24.68 -3.34
C ILE A 48 -5.77 25.94 -3.08
N ALA A 49 -6.37 27.13 -3.12
CA ALA A 49 -5.68 28.38 -2.80
C ALA A 49 -5.21 28.43 -1.33
N SER A 50 -5.95 27.83 -0.40
CA SER A 50 -5.55 27.75 1.02
C SER A 50 -4.36 26.83 1.26
N THR A 51 -4.21 25.79 0.44
CA THR A 51 -3.14 24.80 0.52
C THR A 51 -1.92 25.19 -0.32
N ASN A 52 -2.12 26.01 -1.35
CA ASN A 52 -1.08 26.47 -2.26
C ASN A 52 -0.65 27.92 -1.94
N LYS A 53 0.51 28.10 -1.31
CA LYS A 53 1.14 29.43 -1.13
C LYS A 53 1.86 29.95 -2.39
N GLY A 54 1.87 29.17 -3.48
CA GLY A 54 2.55 29.48 -4.74
C GLY A 54 1.63 30.05 -5.81
N LYS A 55 2.17 30.96 -6.64
CA LYS A 55 1.50 31.60 -7.79
C LYS A 55 1.41 30.67 -9.01
N GLY A 56 0.89 29.45 -8.85
CA GLY A 56 0.66 28.50 -9.94
C GLY A 56 -0.82 28.41 -10.32
N ASP A 57 -1.11 28.00 -11.55
CA ASP A 57 -2.48 27.68 -11.97
C ASP A 57 -3.02 26.51 -11.15
N ILE A 58 -4.30 26.57 -10.77
CA ILE A 58 -5.01 25.58 -9.96
C ILE A 58 -4.98 24.21 -10.66
N TYR A 59 -5.09 24.21 -11.99
CA TYR A 59 -5.07 23.00 -12.80
C TYR A 59 -3.73 22.24 -12.72
N ASP A 60 -2.61 22.95 -12.74
CA ASP A 60 -1.28 22.34 -12.63
C ASP A 60 -1.10 21.67 -11.26
N HIS A 61 -1.62 22.31 -10.21
CA HIS A 61 -1.56 21.76 -8.86
C HIS A 61 -2.42 20.50 -8.72
N VAL A 62 -3.63 20.49 -9.26
CA VAL A 62 -4.48 19.28 -9.28
C VAL A 62 -3.80 18.15 -10.03
N ALA A 63 -3.17 18.43 -11.18
CA ALA A 63 -2.42 17.44 -11.93
C ALA A 63 -1.23 16.88 -11.13
N GLU A 64 -0.51 17.73 -10.39
CA GLU A 64 0.58 17.29 -9.50
C GLU A 64 0.05 16.40 -8.36
N LEU A 65 -1.05 16.79 -7.72
CA LEU A 65 -1.68 15.99 -6.67
C LEU A 65 -2.13 14.62 -7.18
N MET A 66 -2.71 14.54 -8.38
CA MET A 66 -3.08 13.26 -9.01
C MET A 66 -1.85 12.38 -9.28
N ARG A 67 -0.75 12.96 -9.78
CA ARG A 67 0.51 12.21 -9.96
C ARG A 67 1.06 11.68 -8.63
N LYS A 68 1.00 12.50 -7.58
CA LYS A 68 1.43 12.07 -6.23
C LYS A 68 0.54 10.96 -5.70
N ALA A 69 -0.78 11.04 -5.89
CA ALA A 69 -1.71 9.98 -5.48
C ALA A 69 -1.38 8.65 -6.16
N ASN A 70 -1.21 8.64 -7.49
CA ASN A 70 -0.82 7.43 -8.22
C ASN A 70 0.52 6.86 -7.74
N SER A 71 1.51 7.72 -7.47
CA SER A 71 2.81 7.29 -6.95
C SER A 71 2.71 6.68 -5.54
N VAL A 72 1.78 7.17 -4.71
CA VAL A 72 1.51 6.58 -3.39
C VAL A 72 0.92 5.18 -3.54
N ASP A 73 0.00 4.97 -4.48
CA ASP A 73 -0.59 3.66 -4.74
C ASP A 73 0.47 2.65 -5.22
N GLU A 74 1.34 3.05 -6.16
CA GLU A 74 2.47 2.23 -6.63
C GLU A 74 3.40 1.84 -5.48
N LYS A 75 3.78 2.80 -4.62
CA LYS A 75 4.63 2.52 -3.45
C LYS A 75 3.95 1.61 -2.44
N ASN A 76 2.64 1.71 -2.30
CA ASN A 76 1.89 0.84 -1.39
C ASN A 76 1.85 -0.61 -1.90
N GLU A 77 1.75 -0.81 -3.21
CA GLU A 77 1.93 -2.14 -3.82
C GLU A 77 3.33 -2.70 -3.57
N GLU A 78 4.37 -1.87 -3.73
CA GLU A 78 5.76 -2.26 -3.47
C GLU A 78 5.97 -2.65 -2.00
N ILE A 79 5.45 -1.87 -1.06
CA ILE A 79 5.48 -2.20 0.38
C ILE A 79 4.81 -3.55 0.65
N ASN A 80 3.69 -3.84 -0.01
CA ASN A 80 2.99 -5.11 0.16
C ASN A 80 3.78 -6.29 -0.42
N ARG A 81 4.53 -6.09 -1.50
CA ARG A 81 5.45 -7.11 -2.04
C ARG A 81 6.61 -7.36 -1.08
N LEU A 82 7.28 -6.31 -0.61
CA LEU A 82 8.38 -6.41 0.35
C LEU A 82 7.95 -7.09 1.66
N LYS A 83 6.74 -6.82 2.16
CA LYS A 83 6.19 -7.52 3.33
C LYS A 83 6.01 -9.03 3.10
N LYS A 84 5.60 -9.42 1.89
CA LYS A 84 5.47 -10.86 1.54
C LYS A 84 6.85 -11.52 1.46
N GLU A 85 7.82 -10.88 0.81
CA GLU A 85 9.20 -11.37 0.73
C GLU A 85 9.82 -11.50 2.13
N GLU A 86 9.63 -10.52 3.02
CA GLU A 86 10.09 -10.59 4.41
C GLU A 86 9.47 -11.77 5.16
N ALA A 87 8.17 -12.03 4.98
CA ALA A 87 7.48 -13.15 5.59
C ALA A 87 8.04 -14.50 5.08
N GLU A 88 8.28 -14.62 3.77
CA GLU A 88 8.90 -15.79 3.16
C GLU A 88 10.32 -16.03 3.67
N LEU A 89 11.15 -14.98 3.73
CA LEU A 89 12.51 -15.05 4.27
C LEU A 89 12.53 -15.42 5.76
N ARG A 90 11.63 -14.86 6.56
CA ARG A 90 11.49 -15.25 7.98
C ARG A 90 11.08 -16.71 8.12
N SER A 91 10.22 -17.21 7.23
CA SER A 91 9.79 -18.61 7.24
C SER A 91 10.95 -19.55 6.88
N SER A 92 11.77 -19.18 5.90
CA SER A 92 12.91 -19.99 5.45
C SER A 92 14.05 -20.03 6.48
N ILE A 93 14.30 -18.93 7.20
CA ILE A 93 15.27 -18.90 8.30
C ILE A 93 14.86 -19.85 9.43
N LYS A 94 13.58 -19.81 9.86
CA LYS A 94 13.09 -20.67 10.95
C LYS A 94 13.19 -22.16 10.64
N LEU A 95 12.85 -22.57 9.42
CA LEU A 95 12.96 -23.96 8.95
C LEU A 95 14.43 -24.42 8.85
N SER A 96 15.32 -23.56 8.32
CA SER A 96 16.74 -23.87 8.16
C SER A 96 17.45 -24.12 9.49
N GLU A 97 17.15 -23.34 10.53
CA GLU A 97 17.76 -23.53 11.85
C GLU A 97 17.30 -24.84 12.51
N THR A 98 16.00 -25.13 12.50
CA THR A 98 15.46 -26.37 13.07
C THR A 98 15.99 -27.61 12.33
N ASP A 99 16.02 -27.59 11.00
CA ASP A 99 16.58 -28.68 10.21
C ASP A 99 18.09 -28.88 10.45
N ARG A 100 18.85 -27.79 10.64
CA ARG A 100 20.27 -27.88 11.02
C ARG A 100 20.44 -28.51 12.40
N PHE A 101 19.67 -28.08 13.39
CA PHE A 101 19.74 -28.67 14.75
C PHE A 101 19.37 -30.14 14.75
N MET A 102 18.33 -30.53 14.00
CA MET A 102 17.93 -31.94 13.87
C MET A 102 19.03 -32.79 13.22
N LYS A 103 19.69 -32.28 12.17
CA LYS A 103 20.83 -32.97 11.53
C LYS A 103 22.01 -33.13 12.49
N ILE A 104 22.35 -32.09 13.26
CA ILE A 104 23.44 -32.15 14.25
C ILE A 104 23.11 -33.17 15.34
N SER A 105 21.87 -33.18 15.84
CA SER A 105 21.43 -34.14 16.85
C SER A 105 21.51 -35.59 16.35
N GLN A 106 21.04 -35.86 15.12
CA GLN A 106 21.16 -37.19 14.50
C GLN A 106 22.63 -37.60 14.32
N GLN A 107 23.50 -36.68 13.88
CA GLN A 107 24.93 -36.97 13.75
C GLN A 107 25.59 -37.25 15.09
N SER A 108 25.19 -36.53 16.15
CA SER A 108 25.67 -36.79 17.51
C SER A 108 25.31 -38.20 17.99
N GLU A 109 24.07 -38.65 17.79
CA GLU A 109 23.66 -40.03 18.13
C GLU A 109 24.45 -41.09 17.35
N ILE A 110 24.72 -40.85 16.07
CA ILE A 110 25.51 -41.77 15.24
C ILE A 110 26.93 -41.88 15.78
N ILE A 111 27.55 -40.75 16.15
CA ILE A 111 28.90 -40.73 16.74
C ILE A 111 28.90 -41.47 18.07
N GLU A 112 27.91 -41.23 18.94
CA GLU A 112 27.82 -41.87 20.25
C GLU A 112 27.70 -43.40 20.13
N LYS A 113 26.86 -43.88 19.20
CA LYS A 113 26.77 -45.31 18.88
C LYS A 113 28.08 -45.88 18.33
N ALA A 114 28.75 -45.15 17.43
CA ALA A 114 30.02 -45.59 16.87
C ALA A 114 31.12 -45.67 17.94
N VAL A 115 31.18 -44.70 18.86
CA VAL A 115 32.10 -44.70 19.99
C VAL A 115 31.78 -45.85 20.96
N GLY A 116 30.51 -46.11 21.25
CA GLY A 116 30.09 -47.26 22.06
C GLY A 116 30.57 -48.59 21.47
N LEU A 117 30.39 -48.79 20.17
CA LEU A 117 30.89 -49.97 19.46
C LEU A 117 32.42 -50.10 19.51
N LEU A 118 33.15 -48.98 19.44
CA LEU A 118 34.61 -48.98 19.60
C LEU A 118 35.04 -49.32 21.02
N ILE A 119 34.31 -48.85 22.03
CA ILE A 119 34.56 -49.17 23.44
C ILE A 119 34.31 -50.66 23.70
N ASP A 120 33.21 -51.21 23.18
CA ASP A 120 32.85 -52.62 23.34
C ASP A 120 33.81 -53.56 22.59
N ALA A 121 34.44 -53.08 21.52
CA ALA A 121 35.46 -53.81 20.77
C ALA A 121 36.87 -53.76 21.41
N LEU A 122 37.08 -52.99 22.49
CA LEU A 122 38.36 -52.94 23.18
C LEU A 122 38.59 -54.23 24.02
N PRO A 123 39.79 -54.84 23.95
CA PRO A 123 40.10 -56.02 24.74
C PRO A 123 40.08 -55.73 26.25
N PRO A 124 39.74 -56.72 27.10
CA PRO A 124 39.36 -56.52 28.51
C PRO A 124 40.45 -55.96 29.45
N ASN A 125 41.66 -55.68 28.97
CA ASN A 125 42.78 -55.23 29.80
C ASN A 125 42.88 -53.71 30.01
N TYR A 126 42.00 -52.90 29.42
CA TYR A 126 42.00 -51.44 29.61
C TYR A 126 41.00 -50.92 30.65
N ASN A 127 40.12 -51.77 31.18
CA ASN A 127 39.16 -51.38 32.20
C ASN A 127 39.75 -51.54 33.62
N LYS A 128 40.94 -50.98 33.86
CA LYS A 128 41.43 -50.75 35.22
C LYS A 128 41.03 -49.35 35.64
N LYS A 129 40.00 -49.27 36.49
CA LYS A 129 39.85 -48.16 37.44
C LYS A 129 41.22 -47.88 38.06
N ALA A 130 41.78 -46.71 37.82
CA ALA A 130 42.84 -46.17 38.68
C ALA A 130 42.16 -45.51 39.90
N PRO A 131 42.72 -45.67 41.11
CA PRO A 131 42.23 -45.08 42.36
C PRO A 131 42.30 -43.55 42.38
#